data_AF-A0A536BL31-F1
#
_entry.id   AF-A0A536BL31-F1
#
_cell.length_a   1.000
_cell.length_b   1.000
_cell.length_c   1.000
_cell.angle_alpha   90.00
_cell.angle_beta   90.00
_cell.angle_gamma   90.00
#
_symmetry.space_group_name_H-M   'P 1'
#
loop_
_entity.id
_entity.type
_entity.pdbx_description
1 polymer ?
#
loop_
_entity_poly.entity_id
_entity_poly.type
_entity_poly.pdbx_seq_one_letter_code
_entity_poly.pdbx_strand_id
1 'polypeptide(L)'
;NIVSKSISKNGGRTSYRGLVKVYPGAKNSKSFVRCDALLLDDESRSDTYPTTEVDEPQVRIGHEATVSKVSDEQLFYLQSRGITKAEAETMIVNGFIEPFTKELPIEYAVELNRLIQLEMIGSVG
;
A
#
# COMPACT_ATOMS: atom_id res chain seq x y z
N ASN A 1 6.99 14.18 -0.44
CA ASN A 1 6.56 12.97 0.30
C ASN A 1 6.12 11.97 -0.76
N ILE A 2 6.66 10.75 -0.74
CA ILE A 2 6.33 9.68 -1.69
C ILE A 2 5.71 8.56 -0.86
N VAL A 3 4.44 8.24 -1.14
CA VAL A 3 3.75 7.12 -0.49
C VAL A 3 3.42 6.13 -1.58
N SER A 4 3.81 4.87 -1.37
CA SER A 4 3.45 3.74 -2.23
C SER A 4 2.77 2.71 -1.37
N LYS A 5 1.58 2.28 -1.78
CA LYS A 5 0.86 1.15 -1.20
C LYS A 5 0.70 0.07 -2.24
N SER A 6 0.96 -1.17 -1.84
CA SER A 6 0.78 -2.33 -2.71
C SER A 6 -0.03 -3.41 -1.99
N ILE A 7 -0.87 -4.10 -2.75
CA ILE A 7 -1.70 -5.21 -2.28
C ILE A 7 -1.43 -6.37 -3.22
N SER A 8 -1.07 -7.53 -2.68
CA SER A 8 -0.85 -8.75 -3.47
C SER A 8 -1.78 -9.86 -3.00
N LYS A 9 -2.38 -10.57 -3.96
CA LYS A 9 -3.36 -11.64 -3.77
C LYS A 9 -3.14 -12.73 -4.82
N ASN A 10 -3.55 -13.96 -4.53
CA ASN A 10 -3.54 -15.14 -5.39
C ASN A 10 -2.16 -15.42 -6.00
N GLY A 11 -1.11 -15.42 -5.17
CA GLY A 11 0.28 -15.60 -5.63
C GLY A 11 0.82 -14.41 -6.43
N GLY A 12 0.11 -13.29 -6.42
CA GLY A 12 0.48 -12.06 -7.10
C GLY A 12 1.79 -11.48 -6.57
N ARG A 13 2.51 -10.77 -7.45
CA ARG A 13 3.76 -10.10 -7.10
C ARG A 13 3.70 -8.62 -7.41
N THR A 14 3.94 -7.79 -6.40
CA THR A 14 4.12 -6.35 -6.56
C THR A 14 5.59 -5.97 -6.43
N SER A 15 5.97 -4.89 -7.09
CA SER A 15 7.33 -4.34 -6.99
C SER A 15 7.29 -2.82 -6.96
N TYR A 16 7.82 -2.23 -5.89
CA TYR A 16 8.10 -0.79 -5.84
C TYR A 16 9.53 -0.54 -6.31
N ARG A 17 9.72 0.44 -7.19
CA ARG A 17 11.03 0.97 -7.56
C ARG A 17 10.95 2.48 -7.55
N GLY A 18 11.85 3.12 -6.80
CA GLY A 18 11.87 4.57 -6.68
C GLY A 18 13.29 5.09 -6.59
N LEU A 19 13.52 6.27 -7.18
CA LEU A 19 14.76 7.02 -7.06
C LEU A 19 14.45 8.38 -6.42
N VAL A 20 15.13 8.68 -5.32
CA VAL A 20 15.24 10.04 -4.78
C VAL A 20 16.65 10.53 -5.06
N LYS A 21 16.77 11.47 -6.02
CA LYS A 21 18.03 12.15 -6.32
C LYS A 21 18.00 13.57 -5.76
N VAL A 22 19.02 13.93 -5.01
CA VAL A 22 19.26 15.30 -4.56
C VAL A 22 20.52 15.81 -5.25
N TYR A 23 20.37 16.84 -6.07
CA TYR A 23 21.47 17.48 -6.79
C TYR A 23 22.23 18.48 -5.90
N PRO A 24 23.50 18.79 -6.22
CA PRO A 24 24.26 19.83 -5.53
C PRO A 24 23.52 21.17 -5.52
N GLY A 25 23.52 21.88 -4.39
CA GLY A 25 22.84 23.16 -4.24
C GLY A 25 21.37 23.05 -3.82
N ALA A 26 20.78 21.85 -3.77
CA ALA A 26 19.41 21.61 -3.28
C ALA A 26 19.32 21.64 -1.74
N LYS A 27 19.89 22.71 -1.15
CA LYS A 27 19.95 22.93 0.30
C LYS A 27 18.55 22.99 0.91
N ASN A 28 18.44 22.48 2.12
CA ASN A 28 17.21 22.36 2.90
C ASN A 28 16.10 21.52 2.25
N SER A 29 16.41 20.75 1.20
CA SER A 29 15.42 19.85 0.59
C SER A 29 15.04 18.74 1.57
N LYS A 30 13.78 18.32 1.46
CA LYS A 30 13.19 17.30 2.32
C LYS A 30 12.47 16.28 1.47
N SER A 31 12.71 15.00 1.74
CA SER A 31 11.94 13.91 1.15
C SER A 31 11.69 12.84 2.19
N PHE A 32 10.54 12.21 2.10
CA PHE A 32 10.18 11.03 2.88
C PHE A 32 9.53 10.05 1.94
N VAL A 33 10.01 8.81 1.95
CA VAL A 33 9.50 7.72 1.11
C VAL A 33 8.91 6.65 2.01
N ARG A 34 7.61 6.41 1.92
CA ARG A 34 6.91 5.34 2.62
C ARG A 34 6.42 4.29 1.63
N CYS A 35 6.83 3.05 1.83
CA CYS A 35 6.43 1.91 1.03
C CYS A 35 5.71 0.89 1.91
N ASP A 36 4.38 0.85 1.86
CA ASP A 36 3.62 -0.15 2.60
C ASP A 36 3.13 -1.25 1.64
N ALA A 37 3.24 -2.51 2.05
CA ALA A 37 2.74 -3.65 1.31
C ALA A 37 1.81 -4.48 2.19
N LEU A 38 0.68 -4.91 1.62
CA LEU A 38 -0.28 -5.82 2.23
C LEU A 38 -0.34 -7.10 1.40
N LEU A 39 0.00 -8.24 2.01
CA LEU A 39 -0.14 -9.56 1.40
C LEU A 39 -1.43 -10.20 1.93
N LEU A 40 -2.30 -10.63 1.01
CA LEU A 40 -3.59 -11.24 1.35
C LEU A 40 -3.51 -12.77 1.48
N ASP A 41 -2.38 -13.37 1.10
CA ASP A 41 -2.09 -14.80 1.22
C ASP A 41 -0.58 -15.05 1.40
N ASP A 42 -0.24 -16.31 1.64
CA ASP A 42 1.14 -16.73 1.89
C ASP A 42 2.00 -16.92 0.64
N GLU A 43 1.37 -17.09 -0.52
CA GLU A 43 2.08 -17.30 -1.80
C GLU A 43 2.49 -15.97 -2.45
N SER A 44 1.77 -14.90 -2.13
CA SER A 44 1.98 -13.55 -2.63
C SER A 44 3.28 -12.92 -2.10
N ARG A 45 3.82 -12.00 -2.90
CA ARG A 45 5.11 -11.36 -2.61
C ARG A 45 5.09 -9.88 -2.97
N SER A 46 5.77 -9.08 -2.17
CA SER A 46 6.09 -7.70 -2.51
C SER A 46 7.58 -7.46 -2.40
N ASP A 47 8.17 -6.84 -3.42
CA ASP A 47 9.57 -6.40 -3.41
C ASP A 47 9.67 -4.88 -3.45
N THR A 48 10.61 -4.32 -2.69
CA THR A 48 10.81 -2.86 -2.62
C THR A 48 12.27 -2.56 -2.93
N TYR A 49 12.50 -1.80 -4.00
CA TYR A 49 13.82 -1.39 -4.49
C TYR A 49 13.96 0.15 -4.40
N PRO A 50 14.18 0.70 -3.20
CA PRO A 50 14.39 2.13 -3.03
C PRO A 50 15.83 2.48 -3.42
N THR A 51 16.01 3.60 -4.10
CA THR A 51 17.32 4.16 -4.41
C THR A 51 17.34 5.61 -3.96
N THR A 52 18.36 5.97 -3.18
CA THR A 52 18.54 7.33 -2.69
C THR A 52 19.95 7.77 -2.99
N GLU A 53 20.07 8.84 -3.78
CA GLU A 53 21.34 9.43 -4.16
C GLU A 53 21.35 10.89 -3.71
N VAL A 54 22.28 11.25 -2.83
CA VAL A 54 22.32 12.58 -2.21
C VAL A 54 23.67 13.24 -2.44
N ASP A 55 23.68 14.27 -3.27
CA ASP A 55 24.88 15.04 -3.62
C ASP A 55 24.92 16.41 -2.90
N GLU A 56 24.04 16.64 -1.91
CA GLU A 56 23.99 17.87 -1.11
C GLU A 56 23.91 17.53 0.40
N PRO A 57 24.84 18.00 1.25
CA PRO A 57 24.88 17.66 2.66
C PRO A 57 23.74 18.27 3.50
N GLN A 58 23.21 19.43 3.12
CA GLN A 58 22.22 20.15 3.93
C GLN A 58 20.78 19.71 3.63
N VAL A 59 20.44 18.43 3.82
CA VAL A 59 19.11 17.88 3.48
C VAL A 59 18.53 16.97 4.56
N ARG A 60 17.23 16.65 4.45
CA ARG A 60 16.56 15.66 5.32
C ARG A 60 15.82 14.65 4.47
N ILE A 61 16.39 13.46 4.33
CA ILE A 61 15.78 12.36 3.58
C ILE A 61 15.44 11.21 4.55
N GLY A 62 14.22 10.69 4.47
CA GLY A 62 13.80 9.51 5.22
C GLY A 62 13.19 8.45 4.31
N HIS A 63 13.37 7.19 4.67
CA HIS A 63 12.72 6.06 4.01
C HIS A 63 12.19 5.07 5.04
N GLU A 64 10.97 4.60 4.82
CA GLU A 64 10.28 3.60 5.62
C GLU A 64 9.63 2.58 4.65
N ALA A 65 9.79 1.30 4.95
CA ALA A 65 9.15 0.23 4.20
C ALA A 65 8.59 -0.82 5.17
N THR A 66 7.29 -1.12 5.01
CA THR A 66 6.57 -2.06 5.87
C THR A 66 5.88 -3.11 5.01
N VAL A 67 6.02 -4.38 5.36
CA VAL A 67 5.24 -5.46 4.78
C VAL A 67 4.35 -6.03 5.89
N SER A 68 3.06 -6.12 5.62
CA SER A 68 2.07 -6.67 6.52
C SER A 68 1.31 -7.78 5.81
N LYS A 69 0.93 -8.81 6.56
CA LYS A 69 -0.01 -9.84 6.11
C LYS A 69 -1.37 -9.56 6.74
N VAL A 70 -2.43 -9.96 6.07
CA VAL A 70 -3.75 -10.01 6.72
C VAL A 70 -3.67 -10.99 7.90
N SER A 71 -4.06 -10.52 9.08
CA SER A 71 -4.02 -11.35 10.28
C SER A 71 -5.22 -12.28 10.32
N ASP A 72 -4.98 -13.59 10.47
CA ASP A 72 -6.03 -14.57 10.70
C ASP A 72 -6.87 -14.24 11.95
N GLU A 73 -6.27 -13.62 12.96
CA GLU A 73 -6.98 -13.15 14.15
C GLU A 73 -7.94 -12.00 13.82
N GLN A 74 -7.53 -11.05 12.97
CA GLN A 74 -8.40 -9.96 12.52
C GLN A 74 -9.56 -10.47 11.67
N LEU A 75 -9.29 -11.42 10.76
CA LEU A 75 -10.32 -12.09 9.97
C LEU A 75 -11.28 -12.85 10.88
N PHE A 76 -10.76 -13.68 11.78
CA PHE A 76 -11.57 -14.43 12.74
C PHE A 76 -12.44 -13.51 13.58
N TYR A 77 -11.89 -12.39 14.07
CA TYR A 77 -12.64 -11.41 14.84
C TYR A 77 -13.81 -10.83 14.04
N LEU A 78 -13.57 -10.39 12.80
CA LEU A 78 -14.63 -9.85 11.93
C LEU A 78 -15.67 -10.92 11.59
N GLN A 79 -15.24 -12.14 11.28
CA GLN A 79 -16.14 -13.26 10.98
C GLN A 79 -16.99 -13.67 12.19
N SER A 80 -16.44 -13.59 13.41
CA SER A 80 -17.21 -13.83 14.65
C SER A 80 -18.35 -12.83 14.85
N ARG A 81 -18.33 -11.69 14.15
CA ARG A 81 -19.41 -10.69 14.11
C ARG A 81 -20.39 -10.91 12.96
N GLY A 82 -20.30 -12.02 12.24
CA GLY A 82 -21.18 -12.38 11.12
C GLY A 82 -20.77 -11.78 9.78
N ILE A 83 -19.60 -11.15 9.69
CA ILE A 83 -19.07 -10.58 8.44
C ILE A 83 -18.46 -11.72 7.63
N THR A 84 -18.76 -11.82 6.33
CA THR A 84 -18.16 -12.86 5.49
C THR A 84 -16.65 -12.65 5.34
N LYS A 85 -15.89 -13.70 5.02
CA LYS A 85 -14.44 -13.58 4.80
C LYS A 85 -14.11 -12.52 3.74
N ALA A 86 -14.84 -12.52 2.62
CA ALA A 86 -14.63 -11.56 1.53
C ALA A 86 -14.93 -10.11 1.94
N GLU A 87 -15.99 -9.89 2.73
CA GLU A 87 -16.29 -8.56 3.29
C GLU A 87 -15.22 -8.12 4.30
N ALA A 88 -14.75 -9.04 5.16
CA ALA A 88 -13.70 -8.75 6.13
C ALA A 88 -12.37 -8.37 5.45
N GLU A 89 -11.96 -9.12 4.43
CA GLU A 89 -10.78 -8.80 3.59
C GLU A 89 -10.95 -7.43 2.92
N THR A 90 -12.11 -7.16 2.34
CA THR A 90 -12.43 -5.86 1.74
C THR A 90 -12.32 -4.72 2.75
N MET A 91 -12.82 -4.90 3.98
CA MET A 91 -12.71 -3.90 5.03
C MET A 91 -11.25 -3.61 5.42
N ILE A 92 -10.43 -4.66 5.56
CA ILE A 92 -9.01 -4.53 5.88
C ILE A 92 -8.27 -3.80 4.76
N VAL A 93 -8.53 -4.17 3.51
CA VAL A 93 -7.95 -3.51 2.33
C VAL A 93 -8.36 -2.04 2.26
N ASN A 94 -9.64 -1.73 2.46
CA ASN A 94 -10.13 -0.35 2.45
C ASN A 94 -9.49 0.50 3.55
N GLY A 95 -9.31 -0.06 4.75
CA GLY A 95 -8.57 0.60 5.84
C GLY A 95 -7.10 0.84 5.48
N PHE A 96 -6.47 -0.10 4.78
CA PHE A 96 -5.08 0.03 4.33
C PHE A 96 -4.90 1.15 3.30
N ILE A 97 -5.84 1.31 2.36
CA ILE A 97 -5.77 2.33 1.30
C ILE A 97 -6.43 3.67 1.65
N GLU A 98 -7.04 3.79 2.83
CA GLU A 98 -7.76 4.98 3.30
C GLU A 98 -7.01 6.31 3.10
N PRO A 99 -5.67 6.40 3.30
CA PRO A 99 -4.94 7.63 3.03
C PRO A 99 -4.99 8.08 1.56
N PHE A 100 -5.11 7.14 0.60
CA PHE A 100 -5.21 7.47 -0.82
C PHE A 100 -6.63 7.85 -1.22
N THR A 101 -7.64 7.15 -0.71
CA THR A 101 -9.04 7.43 -1.06
C THR A 101 -9.46 8.83 -0.60
N LYS A 102 -8.88 9.35 0.49
CA LYS A 102 -9.09 10.73 0.98
C LYS A 102 -8.52 11.81 0.06
N GLU A 103 -7.50 11.50 -0.74
CA GLU A 103 -6.85 12.45 -1.66
C GLU A 103 -7.54 12.47 -3.04
N LEU A 104 -8.40 11.49 -3.33
CA LEU A 104 -9.15 11.42 -4.58
C LEU A 104 -10.45 12.22 -4.49
N PRO A 105 -10.90 12.83 -5.60
CA PRO A 105 -12.27 13.34 -5.69
C PRO A 105 -13.29 12.22 -5.40
N ILE A 106 -14.43 12.59 -4.82
CA ILE A 106 -15.42 11.65 -4.26
C ILE A 106 -15.85 10.61 -5.29
N GLU A 107 -16.09 11.06 -6.53
CA GLU A 107 -16.50 10.20 -7.64
C GLU A 107 -15.48 9.09 -7.94
N TYR A 108 -14.18 9.38 -7.89
CA TYR A 108 -13.14 8.38 -8.12
C TYR A 108 -12.88 7.51 -6.90
N ALA A 109 -13.05 8.06 -5.70
CA ALA A 109 -12.94 7.28 -4.46
C ALA A 109 -14.03 6.20 -4.38
N VAL A 110 -15.26 6.53 -4.78
CA VAL A 110 -16.37 5.57 -4.86
C VAL A 110 -16.06 4.47 -5.88
N GLU A 111 -15.58 4.85 -7.07
CA GLU A 111 -15.23 3.88 -8.11
C GLU A 111 -14.08 2.96 -7.69
N LEU A 112 -13.02 3.50 -7.08
CA LEU A 112 -11.89 2.71 -6.57
C LEU A 112 -12.35 1.67 -5.55
N ASN A 113 -13.21 2.06 -4.60
CA ASN A 113 -13.77 1.13 -3.62
C ASN A 113 -14.59 0.03 -4.29
N ARG A 114 -15.32 0.36 -5.38
CA ARG A 114 -16.10 -0.62 -6.13
C ARG A 114 -15.20 -1.62 -6.86
N LEU A 115 -14.14 -1.16 -7.51
CA LEU A 115 -13.17 -2.01 -8.19
C LEU A 115 -12.48 -2.98 -7.21
N ILE A 116 -12.12 -2.50 -6.02
CA ILE A 116 -11.52 -3.34 -4.98
C ILE A 116 -12.48 -4.44 -4.53
N GLN A 117 -13.75 -4.12 -4.30
CA GLN A 117 -14.75 -5.13 -3.96
C GLN A 117 -14.86 -6.23 -5.01
N LEU A 118 -14.82 -5.87 -6.30
CA LEU A 118 -14.88 -6.82 -7.40
C LEU A 118 -13.67 -7.76 -7.39
N GLU A 119 -12.46 -7.25 -7.15
CA GLU A 119 -11.24 -8.05 -7.01
C GLU A 119 -11.25 -8.96 -5.75
N MET A 120 -11.95 -8.53 -4.69
CA MET A 120 -12.03 -9.30 -3.44
C MET A 120 -12.99 -10.49 -3.52
N ILE A 121 -14.18 -10.29 -4.12
CA ILE A 121 -15.22 -11.33 -4.21
C ILE A 121 -14.85 -12.44 -5.23
N GLY A 122 -13.82 -12.20 -6.03
CA GLY A 122 -13.43 -13.05 -7.14
C GLY A 122 -14.11 -12.56 -8.41
N SER A 123 -13.29 -12.24 -9.41
CA SER A 123 -13.76 -12.02 -10.77
C SER A 123 -14.58 -13.23 -11.22
N VAL A 124 -15.80 -12.98 -11.71
CA VAL A 124 -16.49 -13.98 -12.52
C VAL A 124 -15.65 -14.15 -13.78
N GLY A 125 -14.94 -15.26 -13.85
CA GLY A 125 -14.08 -15.69 -14.96
C GLY A 125 -13.74 -17.16 -14.82
#